data_AF-A0AAV4CX78-F1
#
_entry.id   AF-A0AAV4CX78-F1
#
_cell.length_a   1.000
_cell.length_b   1.000
_cell.length_c   1.000
_cell.angle_alpha   90.00
_cell.angle_beta   90.00
_cell.angle_gamma   90.00
#
_symmetry.space_group_name_H-M   'P 1'
#
loop_
_entity.id
_entity.type
_entity.pdbx_description
1 polymer ?
#
loop_
_entity_poly.entity_id
_entity_poly.type
_entity_poly.pdbx_seq_one_letter_code
_entity_poly.pdbx_strand_id
1 'polypeptide(L)' 'MDTDRVDSTKKIKDKYWRPGPRSYFSAMKYWIYGFIYIQDMIDHAIIRHQTNVTQEPGVYTHQFPYPCYVWDR' A
#
# COMPACT_ATOMS: atom_id res chain seq x y z
N MET A 1 -10.69 -12.24 0.94
CA MET A 1 -9.38 -11.97 0.30
C MET A 1 -8.42 -13.06 0.76
N ASP A 2 -7.63 -13.61 -0.15
CA ASP A 2 -6.73 -14.72 0.16
C ASP A 2 -5.49 -14.25 0.95
N THR A 3 -5.07 -15.00 1.97
CA THR A 3 -4.00 -14.59 2.88
C THR A 3 -2.63 -14.50 2.21
N ASP A 4 -2.40 -15.26 1.14
CA ASP A 4 -1.11 -15.25 0.44
C ASP A 4 -0.98 -14.05 -0.51
N ARG A 5 -2.13 -13.45 -0.87
CA ARG A 5 -2.27 -12.26 -1.71
C ARG A 5 -2.23 -10.93 -0.94
N VAL A 6 -2.16 -10.94 0.38
CA VAL A 6 -1.97 -9.74 1.22
C VAL A 6 -0.61 -9.83 1.90
N ASP A 7 -0.02 -8.69 2.26
CA ASP A 7 1.17 -8.69 3.10
C ASP A 7 0.86 -9.25 4.49
N SER A 8 1.85 -9.95 5.06
CA SER A 8 1.70 -10.55 6.38
C SER A 8 1.76 -9.48 7.47
N THR A 9 0.79 -9.50 8.37
CA THR A 9 0.74 -8.61 9.54
C THR A 9 1.67 -9.04 10.68
N LYS A 10 2.45 -10.11 10.51
CA LYS A 10 3.38 -10.63 11.53
C LYS A 10 4.53 -9.66 11.83
N LYS A 11 4.93 -8.84 10.87
CA LYS A 11 6.04 -7.87 10.99
C LYS A 11 5.73 -6.62 10.19
N ILE A 12 6.01 -5.46 10.78
CA ILE A 12 5.82 -4.15 10.14
C ILE A 12 7.00 -3.76 9.23
N LYS A 13 8.17 -4.34 9.42
CA LYS A 13 9.42 -4.01 8.70
C LYS A 13 10.26 -5.24 8.43
N ASP A 14 11.13 -5.15 7.43
CA ASP A 14 12.12 -6.19 7.15
C ASP A 14 13.06 -6.38 8.35
N LYS A 15 13.46 -7.63 8.60
CA LYS A 15 14.34 -7.96 9.73
C LYS A 15 15.70 -7.27 9.61
N TYR A 16 16.23 -7.20 8.38
CA TYR A 16 17.48 -6.54 8.07
C TYR A 16 17.22 -5.46 7.04
N TRP A 17 17.77 -4.27 7.28
CA TRP A 17 17.72 -3.21 6.30
C TRP A 17 18.59 -3.58 5.11
N ARG A 18 18.04 -3.46 3.91
CA ARG A 18 18.76 -3.63 2.65
C ARG A 18 18.57 -2.36 1.82
N PRO A 19 19.64 -1.74 1.34
CA PRO A 19 19.52 -0.60 0.44
C PRO A 19 18.88 -1.02 -0.88
N GLY A 20 18.11 -0.11 -1.47
CA GLY A 20 17.38 -0.30 -2.72
C GLY A 20 15.88 -0.02 -2.61
N PRO A 21 15.21 0.28 -3.74
CA PRO A 21 13.77 0.45 -3.78
C PRO A 21 13.06 -0.88 -3.52
N ARG A 22 11.99 -0.84 -2.72
CA ARG A 22 11.11 -2.00 -2.50
C ARG A 22 10.07 -2.08 -3.63
N SER A 23 10.55 -2.25 -4.87
CA SER A 23 9.73 -2.16 -6.09
C SER A 23 9.35 -3.50 -6.72
N TYR A 24 9.59 -4.62 -6.05
CA TYR A 24 9.24 -5.95 -6.57
C TYR A 24 7.73 -6.22 -6.46
N PHE A 25 7.17 -7.00 -7.39
CA PHE A 25 5.75 -7.40 -7.37
C PHE A 25 5.32 -8.00 -6.03
N SER A 26 6.15 -8.85 -5.44
CA SER A 26 5.86 -9.51 -4.15
C SER A 26 5.79 -8.54 -2.96
N ALA A 27 6.29 -7.32 -3.11
CA ALA A 27 6.33 -6.31 -2.07
C ALA A 27 5.26 -5.22 -2.21
N MET A 28 4.54 -5.19 -3.34
CA MET A 28 3.45 -4.25 -3.60
C MET A 28 2.07 -4.94 -3.51
N LYS A 29 1.92 -5.97 -2.66
CA LYS A 29 0.71 -6.80 -2.62
C LYS A 29 -0.56 -6.01 -2.31
N TYR A 30 -0.47 -5.02 -1.41
CA TYR A 30 -1.58 -4.13 -1.09
C TYR A 30 -2.18 -3.42 -2.32
N TRP A 31 -1.32 -3.09 -3.29
CA TRP A 31 -1.68 -2.47 -4.56
C TRP A 31 -2.09 -3.50 -5.61
N ILE A 32 -1.24 -4.49 -5.87
CA ILE A 32 -1.41 -5.47 -6.96
C ILE A 32 -2.66 -6.33 -6.78
N TYR A 33 -2.92 -6.78 -5.55
CA TYR A 33 -4.08 -7.62 -5.26
C TYR A 33 -5.30 -6.83 -4.78
N GLY A 34 -5.19 -5.51 -4.73
CA GLY A 34 -6.31 -4.59 -4.58
C GLY A 34 -6.88 -4.42 -3.18
N PHE A 35 -6.10 -4.70 -2.13
CA PHE A 35 -6.53 -4.47 -0.75
C PHE A 35 -6.80 -2.98 -0.51
N ILE A 36 -5.93 -2.11 -1.04
CA ILE A 36 -6.05 -0.67 -0.85
C ILE A 36 -7.32 -0.09 -1.49
N TYR A 37 -7.78 -0.64 -2.60
CA TYR A 37 -9.03 -0.20 -3.24
C TYR A 37 -10.25 -0.55 -2.39
N ILE A 38 -10.25 -1.73 -1.76
CA ILE A 38 -11.34 -2.12 -0.85
C ILE A 38 -11.34 -1.22 0.38
N GLN A 39 -10.16 -0.95 0.93
CA GLN A 39 -10.01 -0.02 2.06
C GLN A 39 -10.59 1.36 1.72
N ASP A 40 -10.22 1.91 0.56
CA ASP A 40 -10.68 3.22 0.08
C ASP A 40 -12.21 3.26 -0.10
N MET A 41 -12.81 2.24 -0.72
CA MET A 41 -14.27 2.14 -0.86
C MET A 41 -15.00 2.07 0.49
N ILE A 42 -14.45 1.33 1.46
CA ILE A 42 -15.04 1.21 2.80
C ILE A 42 -14.92 2.55 3.55
N ASP A 43 -13.77 3.21 3.46
CA ASP A 43 -13.55 4.52 4.11
C ASP A 43 -14.50 5.57 3.54
N HIS A 44 -14.69 5.61 2.22
CA HIS A 44 -15.70 6.46 1.59
C HIS A 44 -17.12 6.14 2.07
N ALA A 45 -17.49 4.86 2.18
CA ALA A 45 -18.80 4.46 2.68
C ALA A 45 -19.03 4.90 4.14
N ILE A 46 -18.03 4.75 5.01
CA ILE A 46 -18.10 5.19 6.42
C ILE A 46 -18.22 6.72 6.49
N ILE A 47 -17.37 7.46 5.77
CA ILE A 47 -17.38 8.92 5.76
C ILE A 47 -18.74 9.43 5.29
N ARG A 48 -19.26 8.90 4.19
CA ARG A 48 -20.58 9.25 3.66
C ARG A 48 -21.68 8.97 4.67
N HIS A 49 -21.62 7.82 5.34
CA HIS A 49 -22.62 7.44 6.34
C HIS A 49 -22.59 8.35 7.59
N GLN A 50 -21.41 8.75 8.04
CA GLN A 50 -21.26 9.58 9.25
C GLN A 50 -21.50 11.07 8.99
N THR A 51 -21.14 11.58 7.82
CA THR A 51 -21.19 13.03 7.52
C THR A 51 -22.39 13.45 6.68
N ASN A 52 -23.11 12.50 6.06
CA ASN A 52 -24.14 12.75 5.03
C ASN A 52 -23.63 13.59 3.83
N VAL A 53 -22.31 13.72 3.65
CA VAL A 53 -21.71 14.38 2.49
C VAL A 53 -21.61 13.40 1.33
N THR A 54 -22.07 13.81 0.16
CA THR A 54 -22.08 12.98 -1.06
C THR A 54 -20.82 13.14 -1.93
N GLN A 55 -20.03 14.18 -1.67
CA GLN A 55 -18.79 14.42 -2.40
C GLN A 55 -17.63 13.67 -1.74
N GLU A 56 -17.15 12.64 -2.43
CA GLU A 56 -16.01 11.82 -1.99
C GLU A 56 -14.68 12.49 -2.43
N PRO A 57 -13.66 12.57 -1.56
CA PRO A 57 -12.34 13.08 -1.96
C PRO A 57 -11.64 12.11 -2.91
N GLY A 58 -10.95 12.62 -3.93
CA GLY A 58 -10.11 11.78 -4.80
C GLY A 58 -8.79 11.42 -4.11
N VAL A 59 -8.49 10.12 -4.02
CA VAL A 59 -7.23 9.62 -3.43
C VAL A 59 -6.29 9.13 -4.52
N TYR A 60 -5.03 9.57 -4.46
CA TYR A 60 -3.96 9.09 -5.32
C TYR A 60 -2.75 8.70 -4.47
N THR A 61 -2.10 7.59 -4.80
CA THR A 61 -0.86 7.17 -4.11
C THR A 61 0.29 6.95 -5.10
N HIS A 62 1.43 7.59 -4.86
CA HIS A 62 2.69 7.36 -5.56
C HIS A 62 3.73 6.80 -4.60
N GLN A 63 4.64 5.96 -5.11
CA GLN A 63 5.86 5.63 -4.37
C GLN A 63 6.83 6.80 -4.41
N PHE A 64 7.50 7.04 -3.29
CA PHE A 64 8.64 7.96 -3.29
C PHE A 64 9.79 7.38 -4.13
N PRO A 65 10.46 8.21 -4.93
CA PRO A 65 11.63 7.76 -5.68
C PRO A 65 12.74 7.38 -4.70
N TYR A 66 13.41 6.26 -4.98
CA TYR A 66 14.58 5.83 -4.22
C TYR A 66 15.85 6.39 -4.89
N PRO A 67 16.81 6.95 -4.14
CA PRO A 67 18.05 7.46 -4.71
C PRO A 67 18.85 6.34 -5.41
N CYS A 68 19.64 6.71 -6.43
CA CYS A 68 20.51 5.76 -7.11
C CYS A 68 21.45 5.10 -6.10
N TYR A 69 21.32 3.79 -5.93
CA TYR A 69 22.17 3.00 -5.06
C TYR A 69 23.09 2.14 -5.92
N VAL A 70 24.40 2.32 -5.72
CA VAL A 70 25.45 1.56 -6.38
C VAL A 70 25.95 0.53 -5.38
N TRP A 71 25.94 -0.74 -5.78
CA TRP A 71 26.65 -1.77 -5.04
C TRP A 71 28.13 -1.64 -5.37
N ASP A 72 28.95 -1.26 -4.41
CA ASP A 72 30.40 -1.38 -4.53
C ASP A 72 30.72 -2.87 -4.74
N ARG A 73 31.33 -3.18 -5.89
CA ARG A 73 31.67 -4.53 -6.30
C ARG A 73 33.11 -4.86 -5.98
#